data_AF-A0A5N7ZPY9-F1
#
_entry.id   AF-A0A5N7ZPY9-F1
#
_cell.length_a   1.000
_cell.length_b   1.000
_cell.length_c   1.000
_cell.angle_alpha   90.00
_cell.angle_beta   90.00
_cell.angle_gamma   90.00
#
_symmetry.space_group_name_H-M   'P 1'
#
loop_
_entity.id
_entity.type
_entity.pdbx_description
1 polymer ?
#
loop_
_entity_poly.entity_id
_entity_poly.type
_entity_poly.pdbx_seq_one_letter_code
_entity_poly.pdbx_strand_id
1 'polypeptide(L)'
;MAHGKSVPAGSGPPNVWEEYSRFHEACAAVLHRVERRGDVDIPLTESERSELGTMALNLAALGRLLHGKRARDVRLLLERLNRVLERGGAAPSAPALDTEEAQPDVETITG
;
A
#
# COMPACT_ATOMS: atom_id res chain seq x y z
N MET A 1 53.39 -11.96 22.55
CA MET A 1 52.46 -12.65 21.62
C MET A 1 51.06 -12.61 22.23
N ALA A 2 50.26 -11.58 21.95
CA ALA A 2 48.87 -11.50 22.42
C ALA A 2 47.94 -11.98 21.31
N HIS A 3 47.22 -13.08 21.56
CA HIS A 3 46.25 -13.67 20.65
C HIS A 3 45.09 -12.70 20.41
N GLY A 4 44.70 -12.58 19.13
CA GLY A 4 43.72 -11.63 18.63
C GLY A 4 42.38 -11.69 19.36
N LYS A 5 41.86 -10.51 19.68
CA LYS A 5 40.48 -10.33 20.14
C LYS A 5 39.55 -10.74 18.99
N SER A 6 38.90 -11.88 19.13
CA SER A 6 37.76 -12.29 18.31
C SER A 6 36.65 -11.25 18.46
N VAL A 7 36.31 -10.57 17.37
CA VAL A 7 35.16 -9.66 17.31
C VAL A 7 33.89 -10.50 17.45
N PRO A 8 32.95 -10.17 18.35
CA PRO A 8 31.71 -10.93 18.49
C PRO A 8 30.90 -10.81 17.19
N ALA A 9 30.52 -11.95 16.62
CA ALA A 9 29.59 -12.02 15.50
C ALA A 9 28.25 -11.41 15.94
N GLY A 10 27.95 -10.21 15.46
CA GLY A 10 26.67 -9.53 15.75
C GLY A 10 26.73 -8.02 15.97
N SER A 11 27.92 -7.39 16.03
CA SER A 11 28.03 -5.93 16.25
C SER A 11 28.36 -5.12 14.99
N GLY A 12 28.22 -5.71 13.79
CA GLY A 12 28.41 -5.00 12.53
C GLY A 12 27.14 -4.23 12.13
N PRO A 13 27.25 -3.16 11.33
CA PRO A 13 26.06 -2.56 10.72
C PRO A 13 25.26 -3.64 10.00
N PRO A 14 23.91 -3.58 10.05
CA PRO A 14 23.06 -4.57 9.41
C PRO A 14 23.49 -4.70 7.95
N ASN A 15 23.63 -5.94 7.50
CA ASN A 15 24.02 -6.11 6.11
C ASN A 15 22.85 -5.61 5.24
N VAL A 16 23.15 -4.93 4.13
CA VAL A 16 22.14 -4.35 3.23
C VAL A 16 21.10 -5.39 2.77
N TRP A 17 21.48 -6.66 2.74
CA TRP A 17 20.60 -7.76 2.40
C TRP A 17 19.62 -8.15 3.51
N GLU A 18 20.01 -8.07 4.79
CA GLU A 18 19.11 -8.20 5.93
C GLU A 18 18.08 -7.07 5.94
N GLU A 19 18.51 -5.84 5.65
CA GLU A 19 17.62 -4.70 5.51
C GLU A 19 16.64 -4.87 4.35
N TYR A 20 17.14 -5.31 3.18
CA TYR A 20 16.26 -5.68 2.06
C TYR A 20 15.20 -6.71 2.49
N SER A 21 15.64 -7.78 3.16
CA SER A 21 14.76 -8.92 3.45
C SER A 21 13.66 -8.48 4.42
N ARG A 22 14.04 -7.71 5.45
CA ARG A 22 13.09 -7.10 6.39
C ARG A 22 12.13 -6.14 5.70
N PHE A 23 12.62 -5.29 4.80
CA PHE A 23 11.77 -4.37 4.04
C PHE A 23 10.76 -5.12 3.17
N HIS A 24 11.22 -6.11 2.40
CA HIS A 24 10.36 -6.93 1.56
C HIS A 24 9.29 -7.66 2.38
N GLU A 25 9.67 -8.28 3.50
CA GLU A 25 8.74 -8.97 4.41
C GLU A 25 7.72 -8.01 5.04
N ALA A 26 8.15 -6.81 5.45
CA ALA A 26 7.26 -5.79 5.98
C ALA A 26 6.22 -5.35 4.93
N CYS A 27 6.66 -5.05 3.70
CA CYS A 27 5.76 -4.71 2.60
C CYS A 27 4.77 -5.84 2.30
N ALA A 28 5.23 -7.10 2.28
CA ALA A 28 4.38 -8.26 2.06
C ALA A 28 3.34 -8.44 3.17
N ALA A 29 3.72 -8.22 4.44
CA ALA A 29 2.82 -8.31 5.58
C ALA A 29 1.74 -7.21 5.56
N VAL A 30 2.11 -5.98 5.21
CA VAL A 30 1.16 -4.87 5.03
C VAL A 30 0.18 -5.21 3.91
N LEU A 31 0.69 -5.62 2.75
CA LEU A 31 -0.15 -5.94 1.60
C LEU A 31 -1.13 -7.08 1.90
N HIS A 32 -0.67 -8.13 2.59
CA HIS A 32 -1.54 -9.24 2.99
C HIS A 32 -2.69 -8.78 3.92
N ARG A 33 -2.43 -7.86 4.84
CA ARG A 33 -3.49 -7.29 5.71
C ARG A 33 -4.50 -6.47 4.91
N VAL A 34 -4.03 -5.70 3.94
CA VAL A 34 -4.90 -4.88 3.08
C VAL A 34 -5.75 -5.76 2.17
N GLU A 35 -5.17 -6.79 1.54
CA GLU A 35 -5.92 -7.74 0.71
C GLU A 35 -7.04 -8.41 1.53
N ARG A 36 -6.75 -8.86 2.75
CA ARG A 36 -7.75 -9.41 3.67
C ARG A 36 -8.86 -8.45 4.08
N ARG A 37 -8.58 -7.14 4.15
CA ARG A 37 -9.62 -6.12 4.41
C ARG A 37 -10.50 -5.91 3.18
N GLY A 38 -9.92 -5.97 1.99
CA GLY A 38 -10.66 -5.94 0.73
C GLY A 38 -11.59 -7.13 0.56
N ASP A 39 -11.23 -8.31 1.07
CA ASP A 39 -12.10 -9.49 1.05
C ASP A 39 -13.37 -9.34 1.92
N VAL A 40 -13.38 -8.37 2.84
CA VAL A 40 -14.53 -8.03 3.70
C VAL A 40 -15.10 -6.64 3.38
N ASP A 41 -14.84 -6.12 2.17
CA ASP A 41 -15.34 -4.85 1.63
C ASP A 41 -15.05 -3.61 2.50
N ILE A 42 -13.96 -3.63 3.28
CA ILE A 42 -13.53 -2.45 4.04
C ILE A 42 -12.68 -1.57 3.11
N PRO A 43 -13.14 -0.34 2.77
CA PRO A 43 -12.37 0.55 1.90
C PRO A 43 -11.09 1.05 2.60
N LEU A 44 -10.10 1.39 1.78
CA LEU A 44 -8.90 2.08 2.23
C LEU A 44 -9.20 3.55 2.52
N THR A 45 -8.63 4.07 3.60
CA THR A 45 -8.61 5.51 3.84
C THR A 45 -7.62 6.21 2.90
N GLU A 46 -7.74 7.54 2.76
CA GLU A 46 -6.81 8.32 1.94
C GLU A 46 -5.36 8.27 2.48
N SER A 47 -5.18 8.27 3.81
CA SER A 47 -3.85 8.11 4.42
C SER A 47 -3.24 6.76 4.07
N GLU A 48 -4.02 5.68 4.19
CA GLU A 48 -3.57 4.33 3.84
C GLU A 48 -3.22 4.24 2.35
N ARG A 49 -4.03 4.85 1.47
CA ARG A 49 -3.74 4.89 0.03
C ARG A 49 -2.44 5.64 -0.27
N SER A 50 -2.20 6.77 0.40
CA SER A 50 -0.96 7.55 0.26
C SER A 50 0.27 6.77 0.73
N GLU A 51 0.17 6.08 1.86
CA GLU A 51 1.24 5.22 2.38
C GLU A 51 1.54 4.05 1.44
N LEU A 52 0.50 3.38 0.92
CA LEU A 52 0.65 2.32 -0.08
C LEU A 52 1.25 2.84 -1.39
N GLY A 53 0.91 4.07 -1.81
CA GLY A 53 1.55 4.74 -2.95
C GLY A 53 3.04 4.98 -2.73
N THR A 54 3.42 5.43 -1.53
CA THR A 54 4.84 5.59 -1.15
C THR A 54 5.56 4.24 -1.14
N MET A 55 4.92 3.19 -0.62
CA MET A 55 5.44 1.83 -0.66
C MET A 55 5.69 1.34 -2.10
N ALA A 56 4.78 1.66 -3.03
CA ALA A 56 4.93 1.31 -4.44
C ALA A 56 6.15 1.99 -5.07
N LEU A 57 6.36 3.27 -4.79
CA LEU A 57 7.54 4.01 -5.26
C LEU A 57 8.85 3.39 -4.73
N ASN A 58 8.87 3.02 -3.45
CA ASN A 58 10.04 2.40 -2.82
C ASN A 58 10.34 1.02 -3.41
N LEU A 59 9.31 0.17 -3.62
CA LEU A 59 9.47 -1.13 -4.27
C LEU A 59 9.96 -0.98 -5.72
N ALA A 60 9.44 0.00 -6.47
CA ALA A 60 9.89 0.28 -7.83
C ALA A 60 11.37 0.72 -7.86
N ALA A 61 11.78 1.59 -6.94
CA ALA A 61 13.17 2.02 -6.81
C ALA A 61 14.10 0.85 -6.46
N LEU A 62 13.71 0.04 -5.47
CA LEU A 62 14.46 -1.12 -5.04
C LEU A 62 14.57 -2.18 -6.15
N GLY A 63 13.49 -2.41 -6.91
CA GLY A 63 13.46 -3.35 -8.02
C GLY A 63 14.43 -3.02 -9.16
N ARG A 64 14.82 -1.74 -9.33
CA ARG A 64 15.84 -1.32 -10.30
C ARG A 64 17.27 -1.67 -9.88
N LEU A 65 17.51 -1.85 -8.59
CA LEU A 65 18.83 -2.16 -8.03
C LEU A 65 19.09 -3.66 -7.89
N LEU A 66 18.06 -4.49 -8.12
CA LEU A 66 18.11 -5.93 -7.89
C LEU A 66 18.12 -6.71 -9.20
N HIS A 67 18.60 -7.95 -9.13
CA HIS A 67 18.62 -8.89 -10.25
C HIS A 67 18.10 -10.28 -9.84
N GLY A 68 17.83 -11.10 -10.84
CA GLY A 68 17.46 -12.51 -10.67
C GLY A 68 16.15 -12.71 -9.89
N LYS A 69 16.15 -13.66 -8.94
CA LYS A 69 14.97 -13.98 -8.12
C LYS A 69 14.43 -12.79 -7.34
N ARG A 70 15.32 -11.98 -6.75
CA ARG A 70 14.93 -10.85 -5.88
C ARG A 70 14.20 -9.76 -6.64
N ALA A 71 14.70 -9.41 -7.82
CA ALA A 71 14.02 -8.48 -8.71
C ALA A 71 12.61 -8.98 -9.09
N ARG A 72 12.46 -10.29 -9.32
CA ARG A 72 11.16 -10.90 -9.61
C ARG A 72 10.21 -10.83 -8.40
N ASP A 73 10.71 -11.15 -7.21
CA ASP A 73 9.91 -11.11 -5.97
C ASP A 73 9.39 -9.68 -5.69
N VAL A 74 10.26 -8.66 -5.82
CA VAL A 74 9.86 -7.24 -5.66
C VAL A 74 8.86 -6.80 -6.72
N ARG A 75 9.04 -7.20 -7.98
CA ARG A 75 8.08 -6.87 -9.06
C ARG A 75 6.72 -7.49 -8.81
N LEU A 76 6.67 -8.76 -8.38
CA LEU A 76 5.42 -9.42 -8.03
C LEU A 76 4.71 -8.69 -6.87
N LEU A 77 5.47 -8.26 -5.87
CA LEU A 77 4.91 -7.52 -4.74
C LEU A 77 4.37 -6.15 -5.17
N LEU A 78 5.10 -5.45 -6.05
CA LEU A 78 4.66 -4.18 -6.65
C LEU A 78 3.40 -4.34 -7.50
N GLU A 79 3.33 -5.38 -8.34
CA GLU A 79 2.15 -5.67 -9.16
C GLU A 79 0.91 -5.91 -8.29
N ARG A 80 1.04 -6.70 -7.22
CA ARG A 80 -0.06 -6.94 -6.28
C ARG A 80 -0.50 -5.64 -5.58
N LEU A 81 0.46 -4.82 -5.17
CA LEU A 81 0.20 -3.53 -4.54
C LEU A 81 -0.54 -2.56 -5.47
N ASN A 82 -0.15 -2.50 -6.75
CA ASN A 82 -0.82 -1.65 -7.74
C ASN A 82 -2.28 -2.08 -7.95
N ARG A 83 -2.57 -3.39 -7.98
CA ARG A 83 -3.97 -3.88 -8.07
C ARG A 83 -4.81 -3.45 -6.87
N VAL A 84 -4.23 -3.45 -5.67
CA VAL A 84 -4.90 -2.95 -4.46
C VAL A 84 -5.19 -1.46 -4.56
N LEU A 85 -4.23 -0.67 -5.06
CA LEU A 85 -4.39 0.77 -5.26
C LEU A 85 -5.45 1.10 -6.33
N GLU A 86 -5.45 0.37 -7.44
CA GLU A 86 -6.44 0.50 -8.51
C GLU A 86 -7.86 0.16 -8.02
N ARG A 87 -8.01 -0.95 -7.29
CA ARG A 87 -9.28 -1.36 -6.70
C ARG A 87 -9.78 -0.38 -5.64
N GLY A 88 -8.86 0.11 -4.79
CA GLY A 88 -9.18 1.09 -3.77
C GLY A 88 -9.51 2.47 -4.35
N GLY A 89 -9.03 2.81 -5.54
CA GLY A 89 -9.28 4.07 -6.25
C GLY A 89 -10.61 4.14 -6.99
N ALA A 90 -11.24 2.99 -7.24
CA ALA A 90 -12.65 2.95 -7.63
C ALA A 90 -13.49 3.31 -6.40
N ALA A 91 -13.81 4.60 -6.24
CA ALA A 91 -14.85 4.99 -5.30
C ALA A 91 -16.08 4.10 -5.56
N PRO A 92 -16.75 3.55 -4.52
CA PRO A 92 -18.10 3.08 -4.74
C PRO A 92 -18.84 4.28 -5.31
N SER A 93 -19.34 4.18 -6.55
CA SER A 93 -20.36 5.11 -7.01
C SER A 93 -21.42 5.05 -5.93
N ALA A 94 -21.52 6.12 -5.13
CA ALA A 94 -22.63 6.28 -4.23
C ALA A 94 -23.88 6.01 -5.08
N PRO A 95 -24.85 5.21 -4.59
CA PRO A 95 -26.13 5.19 -5.28
C PRO A 95 -26.55 6.64 -5.41
N ALA A 96 -26.83 7.08 -6.65
CA ALA A 96 -27.49 8.34 -6.87
C ALA A 96 -28.77 8.26 -6.04
N LEU A 97 -28.74 8.86 -4.85
CA LEU A 97 -29.95 9.25 -4.18
C LEU A 97 -30.49 10.33 -5.11
N ASP A 98 -31.43 9.92 -5.95
CA ASP A 98 -32.37 10.82 -6.59
C ASP A 98 -33.03 11.60 -5.47
N THR A 99 -32.39 12.70 -5.10
CA THR A 99 -33.02 13.82 -4.43
C THR A 99 -33.94 14.43 -5.48
N GLU A 100 -35.06 13.75 -5.75
CA GLU A 100 -36.23 14.38 -6.32
C GLU A 100 -36.84 15.20 -5.18
N GLU A 101 -36.22 16.35 -4.89
CA GLU A 101 -36.89 17.45 -4.22
C GLU A 101 -38.11 17.80 -5.08
N ALA A 102 -39.26 17.24 -4.69
CA ALA A 102 -40.55 17.71 -5.16
C ALA A 102 -40.65 19.19 -4.77
N GLN A 103 -40.54 20.09 -5.76
CA GLN A 103 -40.96 21.48 -5.64
C GLN A 103 -42.44 21.52 -5.25
N PRO A 104 -42.84 22.09 -4.11
CA PRO A 104 -44.19 22.63 -3.99
C PRO A 104 -44.19 24.01 -4.64
N ASP A 105 -44.70 24.06 -5.87
CA ASP A 105 -45.07 25.30 -6.54
C ASP A 105 -46.24 25.91 -5.76
N VAL A 106 -45.97 26.97 -4.99
CA VAL A 106 -47.01 27.77 -4.32
C VAL A 106 -46.84 29.21 -4.77
N GLU A 107 -47.33 29.50 -5.97
CA GLU A 107 -47.68 30.85 -6.38
C GLU A 107 -48.75 31.38 -5.41
N THR A 108 -48.34 32.32 -4.56
CA THR A 108 -49.26 33.24 -3.89
C THR A 108 -49.32 34.50 -4.74
N ILE A 109 -50.54 34.89 -5.18
CA ILE A 109 -51.09 36.27 -5.23
C ILE A 109 -52.41 36.22 -6.05
N THR A 110 -53.55 36.29 -5.35
CA THR A 110 -54.78 36.89 -5.89
C THR A 110 -55.19 37.99 -4.94
N GLY A 111 -55.40 39.18 -5.50
CA GLY A 111 -55.93 40.36 -4.79
C GLY A 111 -57.38 40.23 -4.38
#